data_AF-A0A0Q4BE84-F1
#
_entry.id   AF-A0A0Q4BE84-F1
#
_cell.length_a   1.000
_cell.length_b   1.000
_cell.length_c   1.000
_cell.angle_alpha   90.00
_cell.angle_beta   90.00
_cell.angle_gamma   90.00
#
_symmetry.space_group_name_H-M   'P 1'
#
loop_
_entity.id
_entity.type
_entity.pdbx_description
1 polymer ?
#
loop_
_entity_poly.entity_id
_entity_poly.type
_entity_poly.pdbx_seq_one_letter_code
_entity_poly.pdbx_strand_id
1 'polypeptide(L)'
;MAGYNKQDTASGLCVICKGSRNLCGKDRCPLMIKFYSQSKTRPLIDAKDMEGCSPPAVFVGRYGYPKVDIGPLIPPDFGDTSVMDTPEMWVGKSIDDIVDFRFRLVRGKYRIDAKNFRAAGRIVDQVQELALTEKPVEVEANFSQKPRGRVILDDEVQPFGPSARMERMRAANGRFEKYLERSFYDTDMKAVDGVLNAYRNGTLISEIQKAFSVGTMGIDKNRRFVPTRWSITAVDDIIGKDLLKTTKFNRTIDEFRVYQWEELDNRWCIMMMPCTWRFELIEAWYPNTTWNPAGKSVSIISDYEMFNGRKEYAQIGGCYYASRMAVNELLTEERRTAGVVIFREAHPGYVMPVGVWNVRENVRAALKMKPFKYDSLEGALSHVDRVMEIPRKMWIANSGVLRDFLTQRRIEDYL
;
A
#
# COMPACT_ATOMS: atom_id res chain seq x y z
N MET A 1 -2.66 0.14 -24.31
CA MET A 1 -4.14 0.18 -24.38
C MET A 1 -4.66 -0.95 -23.50
N ALA A 2 -4.89 -0.68 -22.22
CA ALA A 2 -5.37 -1.68 -21.28
C ALA A 2 -6.90 -1.71 -21.35
N GLY A 3 -7.45 -2.79 -21.89
CA GLY A 3 -8.88 -3.06 -21.85
C GLY A 3 -9.35 -3.02 -20.41
N TYR A 4 -10.37 -2.21 -20.15
CA TYR A 4 -11.18 -2.34 -18.95
C TYR A 4 -11.69 -3.78 -18.90
N ASN A 5 -11.12 -4.61 -18.03
CA ASN A 5 -11.84 -5.78 -17.55
C ASN A 5 -13.04 -5.24 -16.77
N LYS A 6 -14.16 -5.09 -17.48
CA LYS A 6 -15.48 -5.21 -16.86
C LYS A 6 -15.38 -6.42 -15.93
N GLN A 7 -15.62 -6.19 -14.64
CA GLN A 7 -15.81 -7.28 -13.71
C GLN A 7 -16.99 -8.10 -14.23
N ASP A 8 -16.70 -9.14 -15.00
CA ASP A 8 -17.60 -10.24 -15.21
C ASP A 8 -17.73 -10.93 -13.86
N THR A 9 -18.62 -10.40 -13.02
CA THR A 9 -19.35 -11.22 -12.06
C THR A 9 -20.04 -12.28 -12.90
N ALA A 10 -19.38 -13.42 -13.08
CA ALA A 10 -20.00 -14.58 -13.66
C ALA A 10 -21.28 -14.89 -12.85
N SER A 11 -22.43 -14.66 -13.51
CA SER A 11 -23.78 -15.15 -13.20
C SER A 11 -24.51 -14.56 -11.98
N GLY A 12 -25.85 -14.62 -12.01
CA GLY A 12 -26.77 -14.23 -10.93
C GLY A 12 -26.61 -14.97 -9.59
N LEU A 13 -25.47 -15.63 -9.35
CA LEU A 13 -25.05 -16.22 -8.08
C LEU A 13 -25.25 -15.27 -6.90
N CYS A 14 -24.87 -13.99 -7.01
CA CYS A 14 -25.09 -13.02 -5.93
C CYS A 14 -26.59 -12.77 -5.66
N VAL A 15 -27.42 -12.77 -6.70
CA VAL A 15 -28.88 -12.58 -6.60
C VAL A 15 -29.54 -13.76 -5.91
N ILE A 16 -29.04 -14.99 -6.15
CA ILE A 16 -29.48 -16.21 -5.47
C ILE A 16 -28.92 -16.29 -4.05
N CYS A 17 -27.65 -15.93 -3.87
CA CYS A 17 -26.93 -15.98 -2.60
C CYS A 17 -27.49 -14.99 -1.57
N LYS A 18 -27.90 -13.79 -2.02
CA LYS A 18 -28.37 -12.67 -1.19
C LYS A 18 -27.48 -12.36 0.02
N GLY A 19 -26.17 -12.65 -0.10
CA GLY A 19 -25.18 -12.44 0.94
C GLY A 19 -25.25 -13.40 2.13
N SER A 20 -26.13 -14.41 2.13
CA SER A 20 -26.32 -15.33 3.27
C SER A 20 -25.80 -16.75 3.04
N ARG A 21 -25.50 -17.11 1.78
CA ARG A 21 -25.17 -18.50 1.39
C ARG A 21 -23.72 -18.70 0.94
N ASN A 22 -22.91 -17.65 0.91
CA ASN A 22 -21.50 -17.68 0.47
C ASN A 22 -21.24 -18.48 -0.83
N LEU A 23 -22.18 -18.41 -1.80
CA LEU A 23 -22.08 -19.19 -3.04
C LEU A 23 -20.86 -18.85 -3.92
N CYS A 24 -20.18 -17.73 -3.63
CA CYS A 24 -18.93 -17.34 -4.26
C CYS A 24 -17.69 -17.97 -3.62
N GLY A 25 -17.85 -18.88 -2.63
CA GLY A 25 -16.75 -19.58 -1.98
C GLY A 25 -15.88 -18.70 -1.06
N LYS A 26 -16.28 -17.44 -0.82
CA LYS A 26 -15.66 -16.57 0.19
C LYS A 26 -16.24 -16.88 1.57
N ASP A 27 -15.40 -16.84 2.59
CA ASP A 27 -15.84 -17.06 3.98
C ASP A 27 -16.88 -16.03 4.43
N ARG A 28 -16.75 -14.81 3.91
CA ARG A 28 -17.69 -13.72 4.16
C ARG A 28 -18.01 -12.95 2.90
N CYS A 29 -19.27 -12.53 2.77
CA CYS A 29 -19.72 -11.76 1.61
C CYS A 29 -19.18 -10.32 1.65
N PRO A 30 -18.34 -9.88 0.69
CA PRO A 30 -17.82 -8.51 0.66
C PRO A 30 -18.92 -7.46 0.52
N LEU A 31 -20.05 -7.80 -0.12
CA LEU A 31 -21.19 -6.91 -0.26
C LEU A 31 -21.87 -6.65 1.08
N MET A 32 -21.94 -7.65 1.97
CA MET A 32 -22.53 -7.48 3.30
C MET A 32 -21.64 -6.63 4.20
N ILE A 33 -20.32 -6.85 4.16
CA ILE A 33 -19.35 -6.01 4.90
C ILE A 33 -19.54 -4.54 4.50
N LYS A 34 -19.59 -4.26 3.19
CA LYS A 34 -19.86 -2.92 2.65
C LYS A 34 -21.22 -2.38 3.08
N PHE A 35 -22.26 -3.21 3.04
CA PHE A 35 -23.62 -2.80 3.41
C PHE A 35 -23.69 -2.40 4.89
N TYR A 36 -23.12 -3.19 5.79
CA TYR A 36 -23.13 -2.89 7.22
C TYR A 36 -22.33 -1.63 7.52
N SER A 37 -21.12 -1.50 6.97
CA SER A 37 -20.31 -0.30 7.13
C SER A 37 -21.03 0.94 6.58
N GLN A 38 -21.62 0.85 5.39
CA GLN A 38 -22.42 1.93 4.80
C GLN A 38 -23.65 2.27 5.65
N SER A 39 -24.33 1.29 6.21
CA SER A 39 -25.54 1.51 7.02
C SER A 39 -25.23 2.22 8.33
N LYS A 40 -24.06 1.94 8.93
CA LYS A 40 -23.56 2.67 10.11
C LYS A 40 -23.21 4.12 9.78
N THR A 41 -22.53 4.37 8.65
CA THR A 41 -22.06 5.72 8.31
C THR A 41 -23.15 6.62 7.74
N ARG A 42 -24.12 6.07 7.01
CA ARG A 42 -25.11 6.85 6.26
C ARG A 42 -25.90 7.88 7.09
N PRO A 43 -26.38 7.57 8.31
CA PRO A 43 -27.06 8.56 9.15
C PRO A 43 -26.15 9.72 9.55
N LEU A 44 -24.84 9.48 9.69
CA LEU A 44 -23.84 10.47 10.13
C LEU A 44 -23.46 11.46 9.02
N ILE A 45 -23.73 11.12 7.76
CA ILE A 45 -23.33 11.91 6.58
C ILE A 45 -24.52 12.36 5.73
N ASP A 46 -25.74 12.32 6.28
CA ASP A 46 -26.97 12.70 5.56
C ASP A 46 -27.22 14.22 5.51
N ALA A 47 -26.13 14.99 5.41
CA ALA A 47 -26.13 16.44 5.33
C ALA A 47 -25.25 16.94 4.17
N LYS A 48 -25.43 18.20 3.79
CA LYS A 48 -24.54 18.89 2.84
C LYS A 48 -23.35 19.54 3.53
N ASP A 49 -23.54 19.90 4.80
CA ASP A 49 -22.49 20.39 5.67
C ASP A 49 -21.94 19.23 6.48
N MET A 50 -20.62 19.22 6.64
CA MET A 50 -19.93 18.19 7.40
C MET A 50 -18.78 18.81 8.16
N GLU A 51 -18.60 18.34 9.38
CA GLU A 51 -17.53 18.75 10.28
C GLU A 51 -16.97 17.50 10.97
N GLY A 52 -15.68 17.52 11.25
CA GLY A 52 -15.02 16.53 12.09
C GLY A 52 -13.51 16.65 12.05
N CYS A 53 -12.82 15.84 12.83
CA CYS A 53 -11.37 15.84 12.90
C CYS A 53 -10.79 14.94 11.81
N SER A 54 -10.22 15.52 10.75
CA SER A 54 -9.55 14.75 9.70
C SER A 54 -8.21 14.20 10.21
N PRO A 55 -7.84 12.93 9.94
CA PRO A 55 -6.56 12.32 10.29
C PRO A 55 -5.44 12.74 9.30
N PRO A 56 -5.20 14.05 9.24
CA PRO A 56 -4.64 14.80 8.11
C PRO A 56 -4.69 14.08 6.76
N ALA A 57 -5.88 13.65 6.35
CA ALA A 57 -6.02 12.72 5.23
C ALA A 57 -6.46 13.43 3.96
N VAL A 58 -5.75 13.19 2.87
CA VAL A 58 -5.98 13.82 1.55
C VAL A 58 -5.99 12.79 0.45
N PHE A 59 -6.74 13.05 -0.61
CA PHE A 59 -6.81 12.15 -1.76
C PHE A 59 -6.68 12.92 -3.08
N VAL A 60 -5.79 12.44 -3.95
CA VAL A 60 -5.58 12.96 -5.31
C VAL A 60 -6.01 11.90 -6.32
N GLY A 61 -7.03 12.21 -7.11
CA GLY A 61 -7.55 11.34 -8.17
C GLY A 61 -6.56 11.12 -9.32
N ARG A 62 -6.69 9.98 -10.02
CA ARG A 62 -5.92 9.67 -11.24
C ARG A 62 -6.67 9.96 -12.55
N TYR A 63 -8.00 9.93 -12.50
CA TYR A 63 -8.83 9.96 -13.70
C TYR A 63 -8.87 11.37 -14.32
N GLY A 64 -8.41 11.45 -15.57
CA GLY A 64 -8.37 12.69 -16.34
C GLY A 64 -7.09 13.52 -16.16
N TYR A 65 -6.04 12.95 -15.55
CA TYR A 65 -4.76 13.62 -15.33
C TYR A 65 -4.26 14.31 -16.63
N PRO A 66 -3.87 15.60 -16.59
CA PRO A 66 -3.55 16.39 -15.39
C PRO A 66 -4.77 17.01 -14.68
N LYS A 67 -5.97 17.01 -15.26
CA LYS A 67 -7.16 17.53 -14.57
C LYS A 67 -7.69 16.45 -13.62
N VAL A 68 -7.66 16.69 -12.32
CA VAL A 68 -7.96 15.67 -11.31
C VAL A 68 -8.80 16.23 -10.16
N ASP A 69 -9.50 15.34 -9.47
CA ASP A 69 -10.23 15.69 -8.26
C ASP A 69 -9.32 15.51 -7.04
N ILE A 70 -9.15 16.59 -6.28
CA ILE A 70 -8.46 16.61 -4.99
C ILE A 70 -9.43 16.88 -3.86
N GLY A 71 -9.05 16.55 -2.63
CA GLY A 71 -9.76 17.01 -1.45
C GLY A 71 -9.41 16.22 -0.20
N PRO A 72 -9.92 16.67 0.95
CA PRO A 72 -9.73 16.01 2.23
C PRO A 72 -10.55 14.72 2.32
N LEU A 73 -10.16 13.88 3.25
CA LEU A 73 -10.94 12.78 3.79
C LEU A 73 -11.39 13.17 5.21
N ILE A 74 -12.69 13.41 5.37
CA ILE A 74 -13.27 13.97 6.60
C ILE A 74 -14.16 12.90 7.24
N PRO A 75 -13.92 12.48 8.50
CA PRO A 75 -14.85 11.65 9.23
C PRO A 75 -15.90 12.51 9.97
N PRO A 76 -17.13 12.01 10.20
CA PRO A 76 -18.13 12.67 11.06
C PRO A 76 -17.83 12.41 12.56
N ASP A 77 -16.56 12.37 12.92
CA ASP A 77 -16.06 12.02 14.25
C ASP A 77 -15.12 13.15 14.74
N PHE A 78 -15.19 13.49 16.03
CA PHE A 78 -14.30 14.47 16.67
C PHE A 78 -13.29 13.77 17.59
N GLY A 79 -12.14 14.38 17.81
CA GLY A 79 -11.05 13.84 18.64
C GLY A 79 -9.95 13.17 17.82
N ASP A 80 -9.29 12.16 18.40
CA ASP A 80 -8.18 11.48 17.74
C ASP A 80 -8.67 10.45 16.71
N THR A 81 -8.59 10.83 15.44
CA THR A 81 -8.97 10.00 14.30
C THR A 81 -7.76 9.40 13.59
N SER A 82 -6.53 9.57 14.10
CA SER A 82 -5.28 9.22 13.42
C SER A 82 -5.28 7.79 12.88
N VAL A 83 -5.81 6.85 13.68
CA VAL A 83 -5.94 5.44 13.30
C VAL A 83 -6.72 5.21 12.00
N MET A 84 -7.51 6.15 11.51
CA MET A 84 -8.28 5.96 10.27
C MET A 84 -7.48 6.15 8.98
N ASP A 85 -6.28 6.74 9.04
CA ASP A 85 -5.42 7.02 7.86
C ASP A 85 -3.92 6.85 8.13
N THR A 86 -3.55 6.06 9.15
CA THR A 86 -2.15 5.69 9.43
C THR A 86 -1.97 4.18 9.31
N PRO A 87 -1.64 3.67 8.11
CA PRO A 87 -1.47 2.24 7.86
C PRO A 87 -0.43 1.54 8.75
N GLU A 88 0.58 2.27 9.21
CA GLU A 88 1.60 1.78 10.16
C GLU A 88 0.97 1.29 11.48
N MET A 89 -0.26 1.70 11.81
CA MET A 89 -1.02 1.27 13.00
C MET A 89 -2.06 0.16 12.72
N TRP A 90 -2.14 -0.37 11.49
CA TRP A 90 -3.18 -1.32 11.09
C TRP A 90 -2.80 -2.78 11.22
N VAL A 91 -1.52 -3.10 11.47
CA VAL A 91 -1.08 -4.46 11.81
C VAL A 91 -1.83 -4.94 13.06
N GLY A 92 -2.46 -6.10 12.96
CA GLY A 92 -3.32 -6.71 13.99
C GLY A 92 -4.78 -6.22 13.97
N LYS A 93 -5.19 -5.36 13.03
CA LYS A 93 -6.61 -4.96 12.88
C LYS A 93 -7.34 -5.90 11.94
N SER A 94 -8.65 -6.05 12.11
CA SER A 94 -9.45 -6.87 11.20
C SER A 94 -9.73 -6.16 9.87
N ILE A 95 -10.06 -6.91 8.82
CA ILE A 95 -10.54 -6.33 7.56
C ILE A 95 -11.75 -5.40 7.81
N ASP A 96 -12.65 -5.79 8.71
CA ASP A 96 -13.82 -4.98 9.08
C ASP A 96 -13.44 -3.65 9.71
N ASP A 97 -12.45 -3.63 10.61
CA ASP A 97 -11.98 -2.38 11.24
C ASP A 97 -11.41 -1.44 10.18
N ILE A 98 -10.54 -1.96 9.31
CA ILE A 98 -9.93 -1.19 8.21
C ILE A 98 -11.03 -0.64 7.31
N VAL A 99 -11.99 -1.47 6.92
CA VAL A 99 -13.12 -1.06 6.08
C VAL A 99 -13.97 0.01 6.78
N ASP A 100 -14.29 -0.15 8.07
CA ASP A 100 -15.05 0.81 8.86
C ASP A 100 -14.31 2.16 8.99
N PHE A 101 -13.00 2.15 9.23
CA PHE A 101 -12.16 3.37 9.22
C PHE A 101 -12.29 4.10 7.89
N ARG A 102 -12.13 3.37 6.78
CA ARG A 102 -12.15 3.95 5.42
C ARG A 102 -13.53 4.39 4.96
N PHE A 103 -14.59 3.74 5.40
CA PHE A 103 -15.97 4.11 5.05
C PHE A 103 -16.44 5.37 5.76
N ARG A 104 -15.95 5.63 6.98
CA ARG A 104 -16.28 6.86 7.73
C ARG A 104 -15.65 8.10 7.10
N LEU A 105 -14.52 7.93 6.43
CA LEU A 105 -13.82 9.00 5.73
C LEU A 105 -14.55 9.41 4.44
N VAL A 106 -15.29 10.51 4.52
CA VAL A 106 -15.96 11.14 3.39
C VAL A 106 -14.95 11.91 2.55
N ARG A 107 -14.91 11.59 1.26
CA ARG A 107 -14.01 12.24 0.31
C ARG A 107 -14.64 13.49 -0.29
N GLY A 108 -14.05 14.64 0.01
CA GLY A 108 -14.28 15.88 -0.72
C GLY A 108 -13.67 15.84 -2.12
N LYS A 109 -14.39 16.35 -3.11
CA LYS A 109 -13.91 16.44 -4.51
C LYS A 109 -13.96 17.87 -5.01
N TYR A 110 -12.81 18.40 -5.35
CA TYR A 110 -12.61 19.67 -6.03
C TYR A 110 -11.70 19.47 -7.24
N ARG A 111 -12.13 19.94 -8.42
CA ARG A 111 -11.43 19.71 -9.69
C ARG A 111 -10.34 20.76 -9.89
N ILE A 112 -9.10 20.33 -10.07
CA ILE A 112 -7.95 21.22 -10.38
C ILE A 112 -7.16 20.73 -11.60
N ASP A 113 -6.29 21.58 -12.13
CA ASP A 113 -5.18 21.15 -12.98
C ASP A 113 -3.96 20.85 -12.10
N ALA A 114 -3.50 19.60 -12.08
CA ALA A 114 -2.40 19.15 -11.23
C ALA A 114 -1.06 19.83 -11.53
N LYS A 115 -0.85 20.32 -12.76
CA LYS A 115 0.39 21.00 -13.17
C LYS A 115 0.32 22.50 -12.94
N ASN A 116 -0.86 23.10 -13.10
CA ASN A 116 -1.12 24.51 -12.82
C ASN A 116 -2.02 24.69 -11.60
N PHE A 117 -1.69 24.00 -10.50
CA PHE A 117 -2.54 23.90 -9.32
C PHE A 117 -2.69 25.24 -8.60
N ARG A 118 -1.67 26.12 -8.66
CA ARG A 118 -1.70 27.47 -8.05
C ARG A 118 -2.89 28.31 -8.52
N ALA A 119 -3.38 28.08 -9.74
CA ALA A 119 -4.55 28.76 -10.29
C ALA A 119 -5.86 28.44 -9.54
N ALA A 120 -5.91 27.35 -8.76
CA ALA A 120 -7.08 26.99 -7.96
C ALA A 120 -7.15 27.74 -6.61
N GLY A 121 -6.10 28.47 -6.24
CA GLY A 121 -6.07 29.34 -5.05
C GLY A 121 -6.23 28.60 -3.72
N ARG A 122 -6.94 29.21 -2.77
CA ARG A 122 -7.00 28.85 -1.35
C ARG A 122 -7.31 27.38 -1.05
N ILE A 123 -8.08 26.70 -1.90
CA ILE A 123 -8.42 25.29 -1.68
C ILE A 123 -7.18 24.38 -1.76
N VAL A 124 -6.22 24.72 -2.62
CA VAL A 124 -4.95 24.00 -2.72
C VAL A 124 -4.15 24.22 -1.45
N ASP A 125 -4.05 25.47 -1.00
CA ASP A 125 -3.30 25.81 0.21
C ASP A 125 -3.82 24.99 1.39
N GLN A 126 -5.13 24.98 1.62
CA GLN A 126 -5.76 24.18 2.69
C GLN A 126 -5.51 22.67 2.58
N VAL A 127 -5.52 22.12 1.36
CA VAL A 127 -5.23 20.69 1.14
C VAL A 127 -3.75 20.39 1.38
N GLN A 128 -2.84 21.31 1.03
CA GLN A 128 -1.41 21.17 1.32
C GLN A 128 -1.12 21.29 2.81
N GLU A 129 -1.68 22.28 3.49
CA GLU A 129 -1.57 22.47 4.94
C GLU A 129 -2.07 21.23 5.69
N LEU A 130 -3.23 20.69 5.29
CA LEU A 130 -3.78 19.46 5.87
C LEU A 130 -2.82 18.28 5.68
N ALA A 131 -2.22 18.12 4.50
CA ALA A 131 -1.31 17.01 4.22
C ALA A 131 0.06 17.11 4.94
N LEU A 132 0.44 18.32 5.36
CA LEU A 132 1.67 18.58 6.12
C LEU A 132 1.49 18.46 7.63
N THR A 133 0.24 18.38 8.10
CA THR A 133 -0.09 18.37 9.52
C THR A 133 0.15 16.98 10.14
N GLU A 134 0.73 16.96 11.35
CA GLU A 134 1.07 15.73 12.09
C GLU A 134 -0.16 15.12 12.81
N LYS A 135 -1.06 15.96 13.34
CA LYS A 135 -2.18 15.53 14.20
C LYS A 135 -3.54 15.78 13.57
N PRO A 136 -4.60 15.06 14.01
CA PRO A 136 -5.95 15.33 13.56
C PRO A 136 -6.34 16.80 13.76
N VAL A 137 -6.95 17.38 12.74
CA VAL A 137 -7.43 18.78 12.74
C VAL A 137 -8.88 18.85 12.35
N GLU A 138 -9.60 19.77 12.97
CA GLU A 138 -10.99 20.07 12.62
C GLU A 138 -11.06 20.58 11.18
N VAL A 139 -11.94 19.97 10.40
CA VAL A 139 -12.22 20.35 9.01
C VAL A 139 -13.73 20.46 8.84
N GLU A 140 -14.15 21.65 8.40
CA GLU A 140 -15.49 21.94 7.94
C GLU A 140 -15.52 21.88 6.41
N ALA A 141 -16.51 21.21 5.83
CA ALA A 141 -16.74 21.18 4.39
C ALA A 141 -18.22 21.33 4.06
N ASN A 142 -18.50 22.15 3.05
CA ASN A 142 -19.82 22.25 2.45
C ASN A 142 -19.81 21.59 1.06
N PHE A 143 -20.79 20.72 0.83
CA PHE A 143 -20.95 19.95 -0.40
C PHE A 143 -22.15 20.42 -1.21
N SER A 144 -22.02 20.44 -2.53
CA SER A 144 -23.12 20.78 -3.43
C SER A 144 -24.28 19.77 -3.34
N GLN A 145 -23.94 18.53 -3.00
CA GLN A 145 -24.84 17.41 -2.83
C GLN A 145 -24.42 16.56 -1.64
N LYS A 146 -25.40 15.89 -1.02
CA LYS A 146 -25.14 14.95 0.08
C LYS A 146 -24.08 13.91 -0.35
N PRO A 147 -23.05 13.63 0.48
CA PRO A 147 -22.10 12.56 0.24
C PRO A 147 -22.78 11.25 -0.06
N ARG A 148 -22.47 10.69 -1.24
CA ARG A 148 -23.00 9.41 -1.69
C ARG A 148 -21.87 8.63 -2.34
N GLY A 149 -21.98 7.32 -2.28
CA GLY A 149 -20.98 6.45 -2.89
C GLY A 149 -21.02 5.06 -2.31
N ARG A 150 -20.35 4.17 -3.01
CA ARG A 150 -20.01 2.82 -2.56
C ARG A 150 -18.49 2.77 -2.45
N VAL A 151 -17.97 1.94 -1.55
CA VAL A 151 -16.52 1.71 -1.49
C VAL A 151 -16.03 1.15 -2.83
N ILE A 152 -15.13 1.92 -3.43
CA ILE A 152 -14.30 1.50 -4.56
C ILE A 152 -13.11 0.77 -3.96
N LEU A 153 -12.91 -0.46 -4.41
CA LEU A 153 -11.76 -1.27 -4.05
C LEU A 153 -10.70 -1.07 -5.14
N ASP A 154 -9.50 -0.74 -4.72
CA ASP A 154 -8.30 -0.65 -5.56
C ASP A 154 -7.18 -1.41 -4.84
N ASP A 155 -6.28 -2.03 -5.57
CA ASP A 155 -5.17 -2.80 -4.99
C ASP A 155 -4.06 -1.93 -4.43
N GLU A 156 -3.90 -0.75 -5.02
CA GLU A 156 -2.78 0.11 -4.68
C GLU A 156 -3.15 1.12 -3.61
N VAL A 157 -4.40 1.59 -3.62
CA VAL A 157 -4.90 2.59 -2.68
C VAL A 157 -5.85 1.96 -1.68
N GLN A 158 -5.82 2.45 -0.44
CA GLN A 158 -6.78 2.04 0.56
C GLN A 158 -8.21 2.25 0.05
N PRO A 159 -9.18 1.40 0.47
CA PRO A 159 -10.58 1.68 0.28
C PRO A 159 -10.89 3.12 0.68
N PHE A 160 -11.82 3.76 -0.02
CA PHE A 160 -12.24 5.12 0.32
C PHE A 160 -13.75 5.20 0.34
N GLY A 161 -14.24 5.98 1.31
CA GLY A 161 -15.64 6.09 1.65
C GLY A 161 -16.48 6.90 0.65
N PRO A 162 -17.70 7.27 1.06
CA PRO A 162 -18.61 8.11 0.29
C PRO A 162 -17.96 9.41 -0.17
N SER A 163 -18.48 10.03 -1.23
CA SER A 163 -17.87 11.24 -1.79
C SER A 163 -18.91 12.25 -2.26
N ALA A 164 -18.54 13.52 -2.24
CA ALA A 164 -19.32 14.59 -2.85
C ALA A 164 -18.42 15.67 -3.42
N ARG A 165 -18.99 16.48 -4.33
CA ARG A 165 -18.33 17.69 -4.82
C ARG A 165 -18.42 18.76 -3.74
N MET A 166 -17.27 19.35 -3.43
CA MET A 166 -17.13 20.33 -2.38
C MET A 166 -17.19 21.74 -2.98
N GLU A 167 -17.90 22.63 -2.32
CA GLU A 167 -17.98 24.05 -2.68
C GLU A 167 -17.01 24.88 -1.83
N ARG A 168 -16.91 24.56 -0.54
CA ARG A 168 -16.03 25.25 0.42
C ARG A 168 -15.43 24.25 1.42
N MET A 169 -14.23 24.58 1.88
CA MET A 169 -13.51 23.89 2.93
C MET A 169 -12.92 24.92 3.89
N ARG A 170 -12.86 24.57 5.17
CA ARG A 170 -12.08 25.28 6.17
C ARG A 170 -11.42 24.24 7.07
N ALA A 171 -10.09 24.25 7.11
CA ALA A 171 -9.33 23.50 8.09
C ALA A 171 -8.92 24.44 9.23
N ALA A 172 -8.94 23.93 10.45
CA ALA A 172 -8.26 24.54 11.58
C ALA A 172 -6.74 24.46 11.39
N ASN A 173 -6.00 25.35 12.05
CA ASN A 173 -4.54 25.36 11.98
C ASN A 173 -3.98 24.14 12.71
N GLY A 174 -3.22 23.32 11.99
CA GLY A 174 -2.49 22.19 12.54
C GLY A 174 -1.02 22.52 12.75
N ARG A 175 -0.35 21.75 13.62
CA ARG A 175 1.12 21.75 13.67
C ARG A 175 1.64 20.92 12.51
N PHE A 176 2.51 21.51 11.69
CA PHE A 176 3.17 20.77 10.63
C PHE A 176 4.22 19.81 11.16
N GLU A 177 4.36 18.68 10.49
CA GLU A 177 5.51 17.80 10.67
C GLU A 177 6.76 18.54 10.20
N LYS A 178 7.77 18.60 11.07
CA LYS A 178 8.94 19.47 10.95
C LYS A 178 9.72 19.25 9.65
N TYR A 179 9.89 17.99 9.24
CA TYR A 179 10.72 17.65 8.07
C TYR A 179 9.94 17.83 6.76
N LEU A 180 8.63 17.60 6.79
CA LEU A 180 7.74 17.93 5.68
C LEU A 180 7.60 19.44 5.49
N GLU A 181 7.46 20.21 6.57
CA GLU A 181 7.42 21.68 6.56
C GLU A 181 8.70 22.26 5.94
N ARG A 182 9.87 21.78 6.40
CA ARG A 182 11.15 22.21 5.85
C ARG A 182 11.24 21.93 4.34
N SER A 183 10.80 20.76 3.92
CA SER A 183 10.77 20.39 2.50
C SER A 183 9.79 21.23 1.68
N PHE A 184 8.71 21.70 2.31
CA PHE A 184 7.72 22.57 1.70
C PHE A 184 8.29 23.95 1.39
N TYR A 185 8.99 24.56 2.33
CA TYR A 185 9.59 25.88 2.14
C TYR A 185 10.87 25.87 1.31
N ASP A 186 11.57 24.74 1.20
CA ASP A 186 12.73 24.60 0.33
C ASP A 186 12.32 24.34 -1.13
N THR A 187 12.28 25.42 -1.92
CA THR A 187 11.87 25.40 -3.33
C THR A 187 12.94 24.93 -4.31
N ASP A 188 14.18 24.75 -3.86
CA ASP A 188 15.31 24.32 -4.69
C ASP A 188 15.68 22.85 -4.45
N MET A 189 15.23 22.27 -3.34
CA MET A 189 15.42 20.86 -3.01
C MET A 189 14.72 19.92 -4.01
N LYS A 190 15.38 18.83 -4.42
CA LYS A 190 14.75 17.78 -5.23
C LYS A 190 13.77 16.99 -4.38
N ALA A 191 12.68 16.51 -4.99
CA ALA A 191 11.66 15.74 -4.27
C ALA A 191 12.23 14.47 -3.63
N VAL A 192 13.21 13.83 -4.30
CA VAL A 192 13.94 12.67 -3.78
C VAL A 192 14.64 13.00 -2.46
N ASP A 193 15.32 14.15 -2.39
CA ASP A 193 16.05 14.56 -1.19
C ASP A 193 15.09 14.88 -0.05
N GLY A 194 13.94 15.51 -0.33
CA GLY A 194 12.88 15.75 0.65
C GLY A 194 12.29 14.47 1.23
N VAL A 195 11.96 13.48 0.38
CA VAL A 195 11.48 12.15 0.81
C VAL A 195 12.50 11.46 1.73
N LEU A 196 13.76 11.42 1.31
CA LEU A 196 14.81 10.75 2.07
C LEU A 196 15.14 11.47 3.37
N ASN A 197 15.07 12.80 3.40
CA ASN A 197 15.27 13.59 4.60
C ASN A 197 14.18 13.28 5.64
N ALA A 198 12.92 13.35 5.26
CA ALA A 198 11.80 13.04 6.16
C ALA A 198 11.89 11.59 6.68
N TYR A 199 12.08 10.62 5.77
CA TYR A 199 12.18 9.20 6.14
C TYR A 199 13.31 8.92 7.14
N ARG A 200 14.52 9.43 6.89
CA ARG A 200 15.68 9.20 7.78
C ARG A 200 15.54 9.84 9.15
N ASN A 201 14.67 10.85 9.28
CA ASN A 201 14.37 11.50 10.55
C ASN A 201 13.14 10.93 11.26
N GLY A 202 12.54 9.85 10.74
CA GLY A 202 11.47 9.12 11.42
C GLY A 202 10.05 9.58 11.08
N THR A 203 9.86 10.47 10.10
CA THR A 203 8.52 10.77 9.56
C THR A 203 7.88 9.50 9.01
N LEU A 204 6.59 9.27 9.27
CA LEU A 204 5.90 8.08 8.80
C LEU A 204 5.80 8.08 7.28
N ILE A 205 5.87 6.90 6.66
CA ILE A 205 5.84 6.80 5.19
C ILE A 205 4.49 7.23 4.64
N SER A 206 3.40 6.92 5.35
CA SER A 206 2.07 7.40 4.97
C SER A 206 1.99 8.93 4.97
N GLU A 207 2.63 9.63 5.90
CA GLU A 207 2.71 11.10 5.93
C GLU A 207 3.54 11.64 4.75
N ILE A 208 4.69 11.02 4.47
CA ILE A 208 5.53 11.38 3.31
C ILE A 208 4.74 11.18 2.01
N GLN A 209 4.01 10.08 1.87
CA GLN A 209 3.17 9.79 0.70
C GLN A 209 2.06 10.83 0.51
N LYS A 210 1.43 11.28 1.60
CA LYS A 210 0.40 12.33 1.58
C LYS A 210 0.99 13.66 1.11
N ALA A 211 2.06 14.13 1.75
CA ALA A 211 2.76 15.34 1.37
C ALA A 211 3.27 15.29 -0.09
N PHE A 212 3.87 14.18 -0.49
CA PHE A 212 4.33 13.98 -1.87
C PHE A 212 3.18 14.09 -2.89
N SER A 213 2.00 13.55 -2.57
CA SER A 213 0.82 13.58 -3.45
C SER A 213 0.27 14.98 -3.72
N VAL A 214 0.39 15.88 -2.75
CA VAL A 214 -0.11 17.27 -2.87
C VAL A 214 0.96 18.23 -3.40
N GLY A 215 2.08 17.70 -3.90
CA GLY A 215 3.13 18.50 -4.55
C GLY A 215 3.85 19.45 -3.61
N THR A 216 3.96 19.11 -2.31
CA THR A 216 4.64 19.97 -1.33
C THR A 216 6.16 19.84 -1.36
N MET A 217 6.74 18.88 -2.08
CA MET A 217 8.19 18.67 -2.13
C MET A 217 8.72 18.64 -3.57
N GLY A 218 9.94 19.14 -3.76
CA GLY A 218 10.61 19.22 -5.04
C GLY A 218 10.85 20.64 -5.54
N ILE A 219 11.58 20.76 -6.65
CA ILE A 219 11.91 22.05 -7.25
C ILE A 219 10.61 22.75 -7.67
N ASP A 220 10.41 24.00 -7.26
CA ASP A 220 9.12 24.72 -7.35
C ASP A 220 8.48 24.71 -8.75
N LYS A 221 9.28 24.89 -9.80
CA LYS A 221 8.84 24.84 -11.20
C LYS A 221 8.33 23.46 -11.66
N ASN A 222 8.71 22.40 -10.95
CA ASN A 222 8.38 21.00 -11.26
C ASN A 222 7.35 20.40 -10.30
N ARG A 223 7.01 21.10 -9.21
CA ARG A 223 5.98 20.69 -8.26
C ARG A 223 4.65 20.52 -8.98
N ARG A 224 3.92 19.47 -8.62
CA ARG A 224 2.62 19.11 -9.18
C ARG A 224 1.90 18.19 -8.22
N PHE A 225 0.58 18.20 -8.27
CA PHE A 225 -0.20 17.16 -7.61
C PHE A 225 0.02 15.83 -8.32
N VAL A 226 0.25 14.78 -7.56
CA VAL A 226 0.47 13.42 -8.05
C VAL A 226 -0.64 12.54 -7.50
N PRO A 227 -1.33 11.75 -8.34
CA PRO A 227 -2.34 10.81 -7.87
C PRO A 227 -1.82 9.97 -6.70
N THR A 228 -2.61 9.82 -5.64
CA THR A 228 -2.21 9.13 -4.41
C THR A 228 -1.63 7.74 -4.69
N ARG A 229 -2.23 7.02 -5.65
CA ARG A 229 -1.75 5.74 -6.15
C ARG A 229 -0.29 5.77 -6.62
N TRP A 230 0.09 6.77 -7.41
CA TRP A 230 1.45 6.91 -7.92
C TRP A 230 2.41 7.37 -6.84
N SER A 231 1.95 8.21 -5.91
CA SER A 231 2.76 8.69 -4.77
C SER A 231 3.17 7.56 -3.83
N ILE A 232 2.27 6.62 -3.55
CA ILE A 232 2.57 5.44 -2.71
C ILE A 232 3.78 4.69 -3.30
N THR A 233 3.65 4.25 -4.56
CA THR A 233 4.73 3.51 -5.23
C THR A 233 6.00 4.35 -5.40
N ALA A 234 5.87 5.63 -5.73
CA ALA A 234 7.03 6.50 -5.93
C ALA A 234 7.85 6.68 -4.65
N VAL A 235 7.20 6.91 -3.51
CA VAL A 235 7.88 7.06 -2.22
C VAL A 235 8.55 5.74 -1.81
N ASP A 236 7.84 4.62 -1.91
CA ASP A 236 8.39 3.30 -1.59
C ASP A 236 9.61 2.96 -2.48
N ASP A 237 9.55 3.28 -3.78
CA ASP A 237 10.68 3.07 -4.70
C ASP A 237 11.86 4.02 -4.45
N ILE A 238 11.61 5.29 -4.11
CA ILE A 238 12.66 6.27 -3.77
C ILE A 238 13.44 5.77 -2.54
N ILE A 239 12.74 5.41 -1.47
CA ILE A 239 13.36 4.93 -0.23
C ILE A 239 14.08 3.61 -0.50
N GLY A 240 13.42 2.65 -1.13
CA GLY A 240 14.00 1.34 -1.42
C GLY A 240 15.26 1.43 -2.30
N LYS A 241 15.28 2.29 -3.32
CA LYS A 241 16.48 2.51 -4.15
C LYS A 241 17.62 3.14 -3.39
N ASP A 242 17.32 4.06 -2.47
CA ASP A 242 18.36 4.71 -1.68
C ASP A 242 19.05 3.73 -0.73
N LEU A 243 18.27 2.93 0.01
CA LEU A 243 18.79 1.85 0.86
C LEU A 243 19.58 0.82 0.05
N LEU A 244 19.11 0.49 -1.15
CA LEU A 244 19.76 -0.50 -2.01
C LEU A 244 21.13 -0.06 -2.52
N LYS A 245 21.44 1.25 -2.59
CA LYS A 245 22.76 1.76 -3.02
C LYS A 245 23.89 1.22 -2.15
N THR A 246 23.63 1.04 -0.85
CA THR A 246 24.61 0.53 0.12
C THR A 246 24.41 -0.97 0.36
N THR A 247 23.17 -1.38 0.62
CA THR A 247 22.83 -2.74 1.07
C THR A 247 23.32 -3.82 0.13
N LYS A 248 23.24 -3.61 -1.20
CA LYS A 248 23.65 -4.63 -2.16
C LYS A 248 25.15 -4.98 -2.16
N PHE A 249 25.99 -4.11 -1.61
CA PHE A 249 27.44 -4.30 -1.54
C PHE A 249 27.94 -4.74 -0.15
N ASN A 250 27.04 -4.87 0.83
CA ASN A 250 27.40 -5.38 2.15
C ASN A 250 27.81 -6.86 2.08
N ARG A 251 28.44 -7.35 3.15
CA ARG A 251 28.73 -8.79 3.31
C ARG A 251 27.43 -9.59 3.35
N THR A 252 27.41 -10.75 2.71
CA THR A 252 26.25 -11.66 2.73
C THR A 252 25.97 -12.16 4.14
N ILE A 253 24.72 -12.53 4.41
CA ILE A 253 24.41 -13.40 5.54
C ILE A 253 25.12 -14.75 5.38
N ASP A 254 25.37 -15.44 6.48
CA ASP A 254 26.13 -16.70 6.49
C ASP A 254 25.19 -17.93 6.48
N GLU A 255 23.90 -17.73 6.79
CA GLU A 255 22.88 -18.78 6.88
C GLU A 255 21.62 -18.47 6.06
N PHE A 256 20.79 -19.48 5.79
CA PHE A 256 19.43 -19.25 5.30
C PHE A 256 18.55 -18.80 6.46
N ARG A 257 17.71 -17.80 6.23
CA ARG A 257 16.74 -17.29 7.21
C ARG A 257 15.35 -17.35 6.65
N VAL A 258 14.41 -17.86 7.42
CA VAL A 258 13.00 -17.86 7.06
C VAL A 258 12.21 -17.10 8.13
N TYR A 259 11.45 -16.11 7.69
CA TYR A 259 10.47 -15.40 8.49
C TYR A 259 9.08 -15.83 8.04
N GLN A 260 8.16 -16.02 8.99
CA GLN A 260 6.77 -16.34 8.71
C GLN A 260 5.84 -15.32 9.38
N TRP A 261 4.73 -15.02 8.73
CA TRP A 261 3.69 -14.14 9.27
C TRP A 261 2.34 -14.50 8.67
N GLU A 262 1.26 -14.26 9.42
CA GLU A 262 -0.10 -14.50 8.95
C GLU A 262 -1.02 -13.42 9.49
N GLU A 263 -1.72 -12.74 8.57
CA GLU A 263 -2.66 -11.68 8.93
C GLU A 263 -3.58 -11.35 7.74
N LEU A 264 -4.82 -10.95 8.03
CA LEU A 264 -5.89 -10.71 7.05
C LEU A 264 -6.05 -11.90 6.07
N ASP A 265 -5.87 -13.13 6.56
CA ASP A 265 -5.92 -14.37 5.76
C ASP A 265 -4.92 -14.37 4.57
N ASN A 266 -3.80 -13.67 4.77
CA ASN A 266 -2.62 -13.76 3.93
C ASN A 266 -1.51 -14.45 4.72
N ARG A 267 -0.94 -15.52 4.16
CA ARG A 267 0.27 -16.14 4.68
C ARG A 267 1.49 -15.59 3.97
N TRP A 268 2.50 -15.27 4.76
CA TRP A 268 3.75 -14.69 4.31
C TRP A 268 4.89 -15.60 4.74
N CYS A 269 5.75 -15.95 3.80
CA CYS A 269 7.01 -16.62 4.07
C CYS A 269 8.12 -15.87 3.36
N ILE A 270 9.07 -15.30 4.11
CA ILE A 270 10.18 -14.53 3.58
C ILE A 270 11.44 -15.34 3.77
N MET A 271 12.00 -15.84 2.67
CA MET A 271 13.24 -16.59 2.69
C MET A 271 14.41 -15.70 2.26
N MET A 272 15.39 -15.55 3.13
CA MET A 272 16.68 -14.94 2.83
C MET A 272 17.73 -16.04 2.64
N MET A 273 18.57 -15.85 1.63
CA MET A 273 19.60 -16.80 1.22
C MET A 273 20.98 -16.13 1.31
N PRO A 274 22.02 -16.89 1.69
CA PRO A 274 23.40 -16.40 1.77
C PRO A 274 23.97 -16.20 0.36
N CYS A 275 23.62 -15.08 -0.26
CA CYS A 275 24.10 -14.70 -1.58
C CYS A 275 24.00 -13.19 -1.82
N THR A 276 24.63 -12.73 -2.89
CA THR A 276 24.54 -11.35 -3.35
C THR A 276 23.09 -10.94 -3.63
N TRP A 277 22.85 -9.63 -3.56
CA TRP A 277 21.52 -9.04 -3.72
C TRP A 277 20.77 -9.59 -4.93
N ARG A 278 19.58 -10.08 -4.63
CA ARG A 278 18.53 -10.46 -5.55
C ARG A 278 17.23 -10.41 -4.77
N PHE A 279 16.15 -9.97 -5.39
CA PHE A 279 14.89 -9.81 -4.70
C PHE A 279 13.75 -10.28 -5.58
N GLU A 280 12.83 -11.05 -5.00
CA GLU A 280 11.64 -11.53 -5.66
C GLU A 280 10.43 -11.47 -4.73
N LEU A 281 9.31 -11.02 -5.28
CA LEU A 281 7.98 -11.17 -4.69
C LEU A 281 7.18 -12.10 -5.59
N ILE A 282 6.62 -13.16 -5.00
CA ILE A 282 5.70 -14.09 -5.66
C ILE A 282 4.37 -14.01 -4.93
N GLU A 283 3.32 -13.60 -5.64
CA GLU A 283 1.97 -13.54 -5.12
C GLU A 283 1.12 -14.66 -5.71
N ALA A 284 0.50 -15.45 -4.84
CA ALA A 284 -0.42 -16.49 -5.20
C ALA A 284 -1.83 -16.18 -4.68
N TRP A 285 -2.80 -16.23 -5.59
CA TRP A 285 -4.19 -15.91 -5.35
C TRP A 285 -5.05 -17.16 -5.48
N TYR A 286 -5.59 -17.63 -4.34
CA TYR A 286 -6.44 -18.82 -4.31
C TYR A 286 -7.76 -18.60 -5.06
N PRO A 287 -8.39 -19.66 -5.59
CA PRO A 287 -9.77 -19.58 -6.08
C PRO A 287 -10.70 -18.84 -5.10
N ASN A 288 -11.69 -18.15 -5.63
CA ASN A 288 -12.68 -17.38 -4.86
C ASN A 288 -12.11 -16.13 -4.13
N THR A 289 -10.83 -15.83 -4.27
CA THR A 289 -10.26 -14.54 -3.83
C THR A 289 -10.66 -13.41 -4.78
N THR A 290 -10.37 -12.17 -4.39
CA THR A 290 -10.74 -11.00 -5.21
C THR A 290 -10.11 -10.99 -6.60
N TRP A 291 -8.91 -11.56 -6.75
CA TRP A 291 -8.15 -11.59 -8.01
C TRP A 291 -8.22 -12.93 -8.73
N ASN A 292 -8.87 -13.92 -8.13
CA ASN A 292 -9.16 -15.20 -8.76
C ASN A 292 -10.61 -15.67 -8.47
N PRO A 293 -11.63 -14.81 -8.72
CA PRO A 293 -12.99 -15.02 -8.22
C PRO A 293 -13.73 -16.19 -8.92
N ALA A 294 -13.28 -16.58 -10.11
CA ALA A 294 -13.82 -17.71 -10.88
C ALA A 294 -12.73 -18.73 -11.24
N GLY A 295 -11.58 -18.67 -10.56
CA GLY A 295 -10.48 -19.59 -10.78
C GLY A 295 -10.83 -21.01 -10.42
N LYS A 296 -10.34 -21.97 -11.22
CA LYS A 296 -10.35 -23.38 -10.87
C LYS A 296 -9.04 -23.85 -10.21
N SER A 297 -8.00 -23.02 -10.29
CA SER A 297 -6.66 -23.25 -9.75
C SER A 297 -6.08 -21.94 -9.21
N VAL A 298 -5.06 -22.04 -8.37
CA VAL A 298 -4.32 -20.88 -7.86
C VAL A 298 -3.67 -20.12 -9.03
N SER A 299 -3.79 -18.78 -9.02
CA SER A 299 -3.09 -17.90 -9.96
C SER A 299 -1.82 -17.37 -9.29
N ILE A 300 -0.67 -17.52 -9.95
CA ILE A 300 0.63 -17.10 -9.41
C ILE A 300 1.24 -16.06 -10.35
N ILE A 301 1.71 -14.95 -9.78
CA ILE A 301 2.48 -13.92 -10.47
C ILE A 301 3.77 -13.66 -9.69
N SER A 302 4.87 -13.48 -10.41
CA SER A 302 6.17 -13.17 -9.82
C SER A 302 6.83 -11.99 -10.51
N ASP A 303 7.54 -11.20 -9.73
CA ASP A 303 8.46 -10.19 -10.21
C ASP A 303 9.75 -10.27 -9.42
N TYR A 304 10.88 -10.26 -10.12
CA TYR A 304 12.18 -10.34 -9.50
C TYR A 304 13.18 -9.31 -10.06
N GLU A 305 14.28 -9.14 -9.34
CA GLU A 305 15.48 -8.46 -9.80
C GLU A 305 16.73 -9.19 -9.32
N MET A 306 17.78 -9.13 -10.13
CA MET A 306 19.11 -9.59 -9.76
C MET A 306 19.95 -8.39 -9.30
N PHE A 307 21.26 -8.58 -9.18
CA PHE A 307 22.20 -7.57 -8.68
C PHE A 307 22.11 -6.19 -9.38
N ASN A 308 21.81 -6.19 -10.68
CA ASN A 308 21.72 -4.97 -11.50
C ASN A 308 20.36 -4.25 -11.38
N GLY A 309 19.38 -4.83 -10.69
CA GLY A 309 18.04 -4.27 -10.54
C GLY A 309 17.17 -4.41 -11.80
N ARG A 310 15.97 -3.84 -11.74
CA ARG A 310 15.01 -3.79 -12.87
C ARG A 310 15.18 -2.55 -13.73
N LYS A 311 14.95 -2.71 -15.04
CA LYS A 311 14.80 -1.60 -16.00
C LYS A 311 13.33 -1.24 -16.25
N GLU A 312 12.44 -2.22 -16.09
CA GLU A 312 11.01 -2.07 -16.34
C GLU A 312 10.21 -2.08 -15.04
N TYR A 313 9.04 -1.46 -15.09
CA TYR A 313 8.11 -1.43 -13.97
C TYR A 313 7.64 -2.85 -13.60
N ALA A 314 7.47 -3.13 -12.32
CA ALA A 314 6.96 -4.43 -11.86
C ALA A 314 5.52 -4.66 -12.33
N GLN A 315 5.24 -5.85 -12.86
CA GLN A 315 3.89 -6.28 -13.25
C GLN A 315 2.96 -6.38 -12.03
N ILE A 316 3.47 -6.83 -10.89
CA ILE A 316 2.79 -6.86 -9.58
C ILE A 316 2.48 -5.43 -9.10
N GLY A 317 3.20 -4.42 -9.58
CA GLY A 317 2.96 -3.02 -9.24
C GLY A 317 3.51 -2.63 -7.87
N GLY A 318 2.75 -1.81 -7.12
CA GLY A 318 3.22 -1.16 -5.88
C GLY A 318 3.69 -2.13 -4.79
N CYS A 319 3.09 -3.32 -4.70
CA CYS A 319 3.44 -4.34 -3.69
C CYS A 319 4.90 -4.78 -3.79
N TYR A 320 5.45 -4.85 -5.02
CA TYR A 320 6.86 -5.19 -5.24
C TYR A 320 7.80 -4.15 -4.64
N TYR A 321 7.56 -2.87 -4.90
CA TYR A 321 8.41 -1.78 -4.39
C TYR A 321 8.32 -1.64 -2.87
N ALA A 322 7.12 -1.80 -2.32
CA ALA A 322 6.85 -1.72 -0.89
C ALA A 322 7.56 -2.84 -0.10
N SER A 323 7.44 -4.08 -0.56
CA SER A 323 8.11 -5.23 0.07
C SER A 323 9.63 -5.21 -0.10
N ARG A 324 10.12 -4.80 -1.28
CA ARG A 324 11.56 -4.60 -1.51
C ARG A 324 12.13 -3.56 -0.55
N MET A 325 11.40 -2.46 -0.34
CA MET A 325 11.82 -1.42 0.59
C MET A 325 11.90 -1.98 2.02
N ALA A 326 10.84 -2.64 2.51
CA ALA A 326 10.81 -3.26 3.84
C ALA A 326 11.97 -4.24 4.09
N VAL A 327 12.31 -5.07 3.09
CA VAL A 327 13.46 -5.99 3.16
C VAL A 327 14.79 -5.23 3.26
N ASN A 328 14.94 -4.14 2.50
CA ASN A 328 16.15 -3.33 2.55
C ASN A 328 16.32 -2.61 3.90
N GLU A 329 15.25 -2.29 4.61
CA GLU A 329 15.34 -1.68 5.95
C GLU A 329 16.09 -2.61 6.92
N LEU A 330 15.66 -3.88 7.02
CA LEU A 330 16.31 -4.86 7.89
C LEU A 330 17.78 -5.08 7.49
N LEU A 331 18.05 -5.29 6.20
CA LEU A 331 19.41 -5.58 5.74
C LEU A 331 20.35 -4.36 5.87
N THR A 332 19.80 -3.14 5.77
CA THR A 332 20.54 -1.91 6.07
C THR A 332 20.90 -1.84 7.55
N GLU A 333 19.94 -2.12 8.44
CA GLU A 333 20.14 -2.14 9.89
C GLU A 333 21.23 -3.15 10.29
N GLU A 334 21.17 -4.36 9.74
CA GLU A 334 22.16 -5.42 10.01
C GLU A 334 23.50 -5.20 9.29
N ARG A 335 23.60 -4.25 8.36
CA ARG A 335 24.74 -4.06 7.46
C ARG A 335 25.13 -5.37 6.74
N ARG A 336 24.12 -6.05 6.21
CA ARG A 336 24.24 -7.30 5.48
C ARG A 336 23.56 -7.21 4.12
N THR A 337 23.78 -8.20 3.28
CA THR A 337 23.04 -8.42 2.04
C THR A 337 22.56 -9.86 1.98
N ALA A 338 21.51 -10.11 1.21
CA ALA A 338 20.98 -11.45 0.99
C ALA A 338 20.25 -11.50 -0.34
N GLY A 339 20.08 -12.71 -0.87
CA GLY A 339 19.01 -12.97 -1.83
C GLY A 339 17.71 -13.19 -1.09
N VAL A 340 16.61 -12.59 -1.54
CA VAL A 340 15.33 -12.65 -0.84
C VAL A 340 14.21 -13.08 -1.77
N VAL A 341 13.43 -14.05 -1.33
CA VAL A 341 12.21 -14.51 -2.00
C VAL A 341 11.06 -14.42 -1.01
N ILE A 342 10.07 -13.60 -1.33
CA ILE A 342 8.83 -13.48 -0.57
C ILE A 342 7.77 -14.32 -1.25
N PHE A 343 7.26 -15.31 -0.53
CA PHE A 343 6.10 -16.08 -0.89
C PHE A 343 4.89 -15.48 -0.18
N ARG A 344 3.85 -15.14 -0.93
CA ARG A 344 2.58 -14.66 -0.39
C ARG A 344 1.43 -15.51 -0.90
N GLU A 345 0.66 -16.08 0.02
CA GLU A 345 -0.60 -16.75 -0.28
C GLU A 345 -1.76 -15.91 0.23
N ALA A 346 -2.62 -15.43 -0.69
CA ALA A 346 -3.87 -14.80 -0.33
C ALA A 346 -5.00 -15.85 -0.38
N HIS A 347 -5.60 -16.15 0.77
CA HIS A 347 -6.64 -17.16 0.92
C HIS A 347 -8.06 -16.55 0.81
N PRO A 348 -9.13 -17.38 0.68
CA PRO A 348 -10.50 -16.90 0.43
C PRO A 348 -11.11 -15.98 1.49
N GLY A 349 -10.61 -16.01 2.72
CA GLY A 349 -10.93 -15.09 3.82
C GLY A 349 -10.34 -13.69 3.63
N TYR A 350 -9.37 -13.49 2.72
CA TYR A 350 -8.96 -12.18 2.22
C TYR A 350 -10.01 -11.63 1.23
N VAL A 351 -11.15 -11.28 1.80
CA VAL A 351 -12.41 -11.03 1.09
C VAL A 351 -12.36 -9.81 0.16
N MET A 352 -11.46 -8.85 0.41
CA MET A 352 -11.25 -7.65 -0.41
C MET A 352 -9.84 -7.07 -0.29
N PRO A 353 -9.30 -6.42 -1.34
CA PRO A 353 -8.04 -5.71 -1.27
C PRO A 353 -8.15 -4.46 -0.41
N VAL A 354 -7.11 -4.23 0.39
CA VAL A 354 -7.05 -3.09 1.33
C VAL A 354 -5.95 -2.07 0.99
N GLY A 355 -5.14 -2.31 -0.05
CA GLY A 355 -4.07 -1.41 -0.51
C GLY A 355 -2.66 -1.96 -0.33
N VAL A 356 -1.66 -1.29 -0.93
CA VAL A 356 -0.23 -1.68 -0.91
C VAL A 356 0.38 -1.69 0.48
N TRP A 357 -0.14 -0.88 1.40
CA TRP A 357 0.31 -0.88 2.80
C TRP A 357 0.25 -2.27 3.44
N ASN A 358 -0.73 -3.10 3.06
CA ASN A 358 -0.88 -4.45 3.60
C ASN A 358 0.39 -5.26 3.37
N VAL A 359 0.96 -5.16 2.18
CA VAL A 359 2.23 -5.83 1.86
C VAL A 359 3.39 -5.21 2.64
N ARG A 360 3.48 -3.88 2.67
CA ARG A 360 4.58 -3.17 3.35
C ARG A 360 4.65 -3.51 4.83
N GLU A 361 3.54 -3.33 5.54
CA GLU A 361 3.52 -3.41 6.99
C GLU A 361 3.52 -4.88 7.48
N ASN A 362 2.94 -5.82 6.73
CA ASN A 362 3.06 -7.25 7.07
C ASN A 362 4.46 -7.81 6.81
N VAL A 363 5.12 -7.40 5.72
CA VAL A 363 6.53 -7.78 5.50
C VAL A 363 7.41 -7.19 6.59
N ARG A 364 7.21 -5.93 7.00
CA ARG A 364 7.91 -5.34 8.16
C ARG A 364 7.63 -6.09 9.45
N ALA A 365 6.38 -6.45 9.73
CA ALA A 365 6.00 -7.21 10.92
C ALA A 365 6.70 -8.57 10.95
N ALA A 366 6.69 -9.30 9.83
CA ALA A 366 7.38 -10.57 9.67
C ALA A 366 8.89 -10.44 9.93
N LEU A 367 9.54 -9.40 9.39
CA LEU A 367 10.98 -9.16 9.50
C LEU A 367 11.43 -8.69 10.90
N LYS A 368 10.52 -8.19 11.74
CA LYS A 368 10.79 -7.89 13.15
C LYS A 368 10.83 -9.15 14.02
N MET A 369 10.28 -10.26 13.55
CA MET A 369 10.29 -11.53 14.28
C MET A 369 11.67 -12.18 14.20
N LYS A 370 12.01 -13.01 15.19
CA LYS A 370 13.24 -13.79 15.14
C LYS A 370 13.17 -14.81 13.99
N PRO A 371 14.17 -14.84 13.08
CA PRO A 371 14.14 -15.79 11.96
C PRO A 371 14.38 -17.22 12.42
N PHE A 372 13.80 -18.15 11.67
CA PHE A 372 14.22 -19.54 11.66
C PHE A 372 15.48 -19.66 10.79
N LYS A 373 16.54 -20.28 11.34
CA LYS A 373 17.83 -20.39 10.66
C LYS A 373 18.04 -21.81 10.14
N TYR A 374 18.63 -21.92 8.96
CA TYR A 374 18.96 -23.19 8.32
C TYR A 374 20.32 -23.12 7.63
N ASP A 375 21.03 -24.24 7.62
CA ASP A 375 22.34 -24.36 6.98
C ASP A 375 22.24 -24.73 5.49
N SER A 376 21.04 -25.08 5.01
CA SER A 376 20.83 -25.51 3.63
C SER A 376 19.53 -24.95 3.03
N LEU A 377 19.53 -24.82 1.70
CA LEU A 377 18.34 -24.45 0.94
C LEU A 377 17.22 -25.47 1.15
N GLU A 378 17.54 -26.77 1.24
CA GLU A 378 16.53 -27.81 1.47
C GLU A 378 15.84 -27.62 2.81
N GLY A 379 16.59 -27.34 3.89
CA GLY A 379 16.01 -27.07 5.21
C GLY A 379 15.08 -25.84 5.21
N ALA A 380 15.49 -24.77 4.51
CA ALA A 380 14.67 -23.57 4.36
C ALA A 380 13.40 -23.85 3.53
N LEU A 381 13.50 -24.57 2.41
CA LEU A 381 12.34 -24.95 1.59
C LEU A 381 11.42 -25.93 2.33
N SER A 382 11.94 -26.84 3.16
CA SER A 382 11.11 -27.71 4.00
C SER A 382 10.30 -26.89 5.02
N HIS A 383 10.81 -25.72 5.44
CA HIS A 383 10.02 -24.80 6.25
C HIS A 383 8.92 -24.14 5.42
N VAL A 384 9.22 -23.70 4.20
CA VAL A 384 8.21 -23.16 3.27
C VAL A 384 7.07 -24.16 3.07
N ASP A 385 7.37 -25.44 2.85
CA ASP A 385 6.36 -26.51 2.68
C ASP A 385 5.46 -26.72 3.91
N ARG A 386 5.92 -26.37 5.11
CA ARG A 386 5.12 -26.48 6.35
C ARG A 386 4.19 -25.29 6.55
N VAL A 387 4.58 -24.12 6.04
CA VAL A 387 3.86 -22.85 6.25
C VAL A 387 2.89 -22.57 5.09
N MET A 388 3.32 -22.88 3.87
CA MET A 388 2.58 -22.59 2.64
C MET A 388 1.81 -23.81 2.17
N GLU A 389 0.58 -23.60 1.68
CA GLU A 389 -0.25 -24.69 1.14
C GLU A 389 0.13 -25.04 -0.31
N ILE A 390 0.69 -24.10 -1.07
CA ILE A 390 1.17 -24.32 -2.43
C ILE A 390 2.45 -25.16 -2.38
N PRO A 391 2.49 -26.32 -3.07
CA PRO A 391 3.68 -27.16 -3.14
C PRO A 391 4.92 -26.41 -3.65
N ARG A 392 6.09 -26.63 -3.02
CA ARG A 392 7.38 -26.04 -3.45
C ARG A 392 7.66 -26.10 -4.94
N LYS A 393 7.25 -27.16 -5.64
CA LYS A 393 7.49 -27.32 -7.09
C LYS A 393 6.86 -26.17 -7.88
N MET A 394 5.69 -25.69 -7.46
CA MET A 394 5.04 -24.55 -8.10
C MET A 394 5.74 -23.23 -7.75
N TRP A 395 6.19 -23.04 -6.51
CA TRP A 395 6.99 -21.87 -6.15
C TRP A 395 8.29 -21.79 -6.96
N ILE A 396 9.06 -22.87 -7.01
CA ILE A 396 10.31 -22.95 -7.78
C ILE A 396 10.03 -22.77 -9.28
N ALA A 397 8.90 -23.29 -9.79
CA ALA A 397 8.54 -23.11 -11.19
C ALA A 397 8.14 -21.66 -11.56
N ASN A 398 7.75 -20.84 -10.59
CA ASN A 398 7.40 -19.44 -10.84
C ASN A 398 8.47 -18.46 -10.36
N SER A 399 9.50 -18.94 -9.66
CA SER A 399 10.57 -18.11 -9.09
C SER A 399 11.74 -17.94 -10.05
N GLY A 400 12.04 -16.70 -10.42
CA GLY A 400 13.28 -16.36 -11.13
C GLY A 400 14.51 -16.49 -10.24
N VAL A 401 14.40 -16.09 -8.97
CA VAL A 401 15.52 -16.07 -8.03
C VAL A 401 15.93 -17.46 -7.55
N LEU A 402 14.96 -18.35 -7.25
CA LEU A 402 15.27 -19.73 -6.84
C LEU A 402 15.82 -20.54 -8.01
N ARG A 403 15.28 -20.36 -9.22
CA ARG A 403 15.82 -21.02 -10.42
C ARG A 403 17.25 -20.61 -10.68
N ASP A 404 17.54 -19.32 -10.60
CA ASP A 404 18.91 -18.80 -10.70
C ASP A 404 19.81 -19.45 -9.63
N PHE A 405 19.38 -19.44 -8.36
CA PHE A 405 20.14 -20.04 -7.26
C PHE A 405 20.39 -21.55 -7.46
N LEU A 406 19.43 -22.31 -8.00
CA LEU A 406 19.54 -23.75 -8.20
C LEU A 406 20.33 -24.16 -9.45
N THR A 407 20.31 -23.33 -10.50
CA THR A 407 20.94 -23.64 -11.79
C THR A 407 22.37 -23.10 -11.91
N GLN A 408 22.65 -21.95 -11.29
CA GLN A 408 23.95 -21.31 -11.39
C GLN A 408 24.90 -21.82 -10.31
N ARG A 409 25.95 -22.54 -10.73
CA ARG A 409 27.06 -22.93 -9.85
C ARG A 409 27.89 -21.72 -9.45
N ARG A 410 28.32 -21.70 -8.19
CA ARG A 410 29.12 -20.61 -7.60
C ARG A 410 30.57 -21.04 -7.46
N ILE A 411 31.47 -20.05 -7.40
CA ILE A 411 32.90 -20.31 -7.18
C ILE A 411 33.13 -21.05 -5.86
N GLU A 412 32.33 -20.74 -4.84
CA GLU A 412 32.32 -21.41 -3.53
C GLU A 412 32.01 -22.91 -3.61
N ASP A 413 31.31 -23.38 -4.66
CA ASP A 413 31.03 -24.81 -4.86
C ASP A 413 32.26 -25.58 -5.38
N TYR A 414 33.35 -24.88 -5.72
CA TYR A 414 34.59 -25.43 -6.26
C TYR A 414 35.81 -25.22 -5.33
N LEU A 415 35.61 -24.57 -4.19
CA LEU A 415 36.60 -24.39 -3.12
C LEU A 415 36.36 -25.41 -2.02
#